data_AF-A7SP50-F1
#
_entry.id   AF-A7SP50-F1
#
_cell.length_a   1.000
_cell.length_b   1.000
_cell.length_c   1.000
_cell.angle_alpha   90.00
_cell.angle_beta   90.00
_cell.angle_gamma   90.00
#
_symmetry.space_group_name_H-M   'P 1'
#
loop_
_entity.id
_entity.type
_entity.pdbx_description
1 polymer ?
#
loop_
_entity_poly.entity_id
_entity_poly.type
_entity_poly.pdbx_seq_one_letter_code
_entity_poly.pdbx_strand_id
1 'polypeptide(L)'
;ISDICKNGGTCTLLQEKHHFVCTCLPEWTGRYCKMLKNPCKKNPCANDGVCVASGYDNFTCTCSGSWRGLKCDQRCLEAPCQNNGTCVDTVTGYTCTCTEAWQGKNCEKDLDECSGITTPCAHGGTCINEYGGFRCLCTPQWQGPTCQEDVDECLDSPCQNLGNCTNKEGDYMCTCPYPMHGKNCE
;
A
#
# COMPACT_ATOMS: atom_id res chain seq x y z
N ILE A 1 -42.55 -11.57 48.82
CA ILE A 1 -41.74 -11.42 47.59
C ILE A 1 -40.34 -11.01 48.03
N SER A 2 -39.49 -11.98 48.33
CA SER A 2 -38.17 -11.74 48.94
C SER A 2 -37.12 -11.48 47.86
N ASP A 3 -36.49 -10.29 47.88
CA ASP A 3 -35.12 -10.03 47.45
C ASP A 3 -34.60 -10.86 46.25
N ILE A 4 -35.36 -10.87 45.15
CA ILE A 4 -35.06 -11.70 43.97
C ILE A 4 -33.93 -11.07 43.15
N CYS A 5 -33.94 -9.75 43.04
CA CYS A 5 -32.91 -8.96 42.42
C CYS A 5 -31.85 -8.61 43.46
N LYS A 6 -30.65 -9.19 43.33
CA LYS A 6 -29.57 -9.00 44.30
C LYS A 6 -28.84 -7.69 44.09
N ASN A 7 -28.02 -7.32 45.08
CA ASN A 7 -27.09 -6.18 45.01
C ASN A 7 -27.78 -4.86 44.64
N GLY A 8 -28.90 -4.54 45.30
CA GLY A 8 -29.62 -3.29 45.08
C GLY A 8 -30.39 -3.21 43.76
N GLY A 9 -30.57 -4.34 43.05
CA GLY A 9 -31.36 -4.39 41.83
C GLY A 9 -32.86 -4.16 42.09
N THR A 10 -33.50 -3.40 41.20
CA THR A 10 -34.95 -3.09 41.30
C THR A 10 -35.76 -4.16 40.58
N CYS A 11 -36.77 -4.73 41.26
CA CYS A 11 -37.67 -5.73 40.70
C CYS A 11 -38.94 -5.08 40.14
N THR A 12 -39.25 -5.30 38.87
CA THR A 12 -40.53 -4.88 38.28
C THR A 12 -41.32 -6.09 37.78
N LEU A 13 -42.59 -6.17 38.17
CA LEU A 13 -43.52 -7.23 37.76
C LEU A 13 -44.16 -6.84 36.42
N LEU A 14 -44.10 -7.73 35.44
CA LEU A 14 -44.76 -7.58 34.14
C LEU A 14 -46.20 -8.10 34.26
N GLN A 15 -47.16 -7.23 33.93
CA GLN A 15 -48.58 -7.36 34.28
C GLN A 15 -49.27 -8.63 33.77
N GLU A 16 -48.75 -9.32 32.75
CA GLU A 16 -49.52 -10.38 32.08
C GLU A 16 -49.08 -11.83 32.33
N LYS A 17 -47.93 -12.14 32.98
CA LYS A 17 -47.46 -13.55 33.06
C LYS A 17 -46.64 -13.96 34.31
N HIS A 18 -46.88 -13.37 35.49
CA HIS A 18 -46.04 -13.66 36.69
C HIS A 18 -44.51 -13.57 36.41
N HIS A 19 -44.14 -12.75 35.43
CA HIS A 19 -42.76 -12.59 35.00
C HIS A 19 -42.24 -11.28 35.57
N PHE A 20 -40.98 -11.28 35.99
CA PHE A 20 -40.34 -10.11 36.55
C PHE A 20 -39.05 -9.82 35.80
N VAL A 21 -38.65 -8.55 35.78
CA VAL A 21 -37.33 -8.15 35.32
C VAL A 21 -36.59 -7.49 36.47
N CYS A 22 -35.29 -7.78 36.57
CA CYS A 22 -34.40 -7.11 37.49
C CYS A 22 -33.61 -6.05 36.73
N THR A 23 -33.76 -4.78 37.13
CA THR A 23 -32.88 -3.71 36.68
C THR A 23 -31.71 -3.65 37.64
N CYS A 24 -30.52 -4.02 37.17
CA CYS A 24 -29.31 -4.07 37.98
C CYS A 24 -28.65 -2.70 38.10
N LEU A 25 -27.95 -2.45 39.22
CA LEU A 25 -27.00 -1.36 39.33
C LEU A 25 -25.86 -1.51 38.29
N PRO A 26 -25.17 -0.41 37.91
CA PRO A 26 -24.25 -0.38 36.76
C PRO A 26 -23.17 -1.47 36.78
N GLU A 27 -22.63 -1.82 37.93
CA GLU A 27 -21.57 -2.81 38.10
C GLU A 27 -22.06 -4.27 38.13
N TRP A 28 -23.38 -4.52 38.15
CA TRP A 28 -23.96 -5.86 38.23
C TRP A 28 -24.65 -6.30 36.94
N THR A 29 -24.70 -7.61 36.71
CA THR A 29 -25.30 -8.22 35.53
C THR A 29 -25.93 -9.60 35.83
N GLY A 30 -26.61 -10.14 34.81
CA GLY A 30 -27.39 -11.36 34.88
C GLY A 30 -28.84 -11.13 35.29
N ARG A 31 -29.67 -12.16 35.08
CA ARG A 31 -31.12 -12.13 35.32
C ARG A 31 -31.52 -11.70 36.74
N TYR A 32 -30.64 -11.92 37.72
CA TYR A 32 -30.87 -11.65 39.14
C TYR A 32 -29.86 -10.67 39.74
N CYS A 33 -29.07 -9.98 38.91
CA CYS A 33 -28.03 -9.03 39.36
C CYS A 33 -26.98 -9.62 40.30
N LYS A 34 -26.68 -10.91 40.16
CA LYS A 34 -25.75 -11.65 41.04
C LYS A 34 -24.29 -11.58 40.59
N MET A 35 -24.04 -11.28 39.32
CA MET A 35 -22.69 -11.32 38.75
C MET A 35 -22.14 -9.91 38.63
N LEU A 36 -20.90 -9.69 39.06
CA LEU A 36 -20.19 -8.46 38.73
C LEU A 36 -19.97 -8.42 37.21
N LYS A 37 -20.15 -7.26 36.59
CA LYS A 37 -19.78 -7.06 35.18
C LYS A 37 -18.27 -7.20 35.06
N ASN A 38 -17.87 -7.98 34.07
CA ASN A 38 -16.48 -8.14 33.68
C ASN A 38 -16.39 -7.80 32.18
N PRO A 39 -15.75 -6.67 31.81
CA PRO A 39 -15.62 -6.26 30.41
C PRO A 39 -14.77 -7.25 29.59
N CYS A 40 -13.91 -8.05 30.23
CA CYS A 40 -13.10 -9.07 29.58
C CYS A 40 -13.82 -10.40 29.31
N LYS A 41 -15.09 -10.57 29.74
CA LYS A 41 -15.81 -11.85 29.62
C LYS A 41 -15.95 -12.36 28.17
N LYS A 42 -16.05 -11.45 27.20
CA LYS A 42 -16.12 -11.79 25.77
C LYS A 42 -14.80 -11.54 25.01
N ASN A 43 -13.72 -11.25 25.75
CA ASN A 43 -12.46 -10.71 25.26
C ASN A 43 -12.63 -9.60 24.19
N PRO A 44 -12.67 -8.32 24.58
CA PRO A 44 -12.77 -7.23 23.62
C PRO A 44 -11.49 -6.96 22.82
N CYS A 45 -10.38 -7.62 23.14
CA CYS A 45 -9.09 -7.47 22.47
C CYS A 45 -9.01 -8.41 21.26
N ALA A 46 -8.59 -7.87 20.12
CA ALA A 46 -8.34 -8.62 18.89
C ALA A 46 -6.95 -9.28 18.89
N ASN A 47 -6.73 -10.18 17.93
CA ASN A 47 -5.42 -10.74 17.57
C ASN A 47 -4.61 -11.27 18.77
N ASP A 48 -5.25 -12.12 19.58
CA ASP A 48 -4.67 -12.74 20.78
C ASP A 48 -4.19 -11.72 21.84
N GLY A 49 -4.80 -10.53 21.84
CA GLY A 49 -4.61 -9.54 22.89
C GLY A 49 -5.16 -10.03 24.24
N VAL A 50 -4.41 -9.74 25.30
CA VAL A 50 -4.78 -10.11 26.67
C VAL A 50 -5.56 -8.97 27.31
N CYS A 51 -6.83 -9.23 27.64
CA CYS A 51 -7.69 -8.26 28.31
C CYS A 51 -7.41 -8.22 29.83
N VAL A 52 -7.17 -7.02 30.34
CA VAL A 52 -7.03 -6.73 31.76
C VAL A 52 -8.15 -5.77 32.19
N ALA A 53 -9.05 -6.24 33.05
CA ALA A 53 -10.16 -5.41 33.55
C ALA A 53 -9.62 -4.36 34.52
N SER A 54 -9.97 -3.10 34.28
CA SER A 54 -9.61 -1.94 35.14
C SER A 54 -10.86 -1.31 35.79
N GLY A 55 -11.98 -2.04 35.81
CA GLY A 55 -13.27 -1.61 36.32
C GLY A 55 -14.39 -2.54 35.82
N TYR A 56 -15.64 -2.17 36.11
CA TYR A 56 -16.80 -2.97 35.69
C TYR A 56 -17.17 -2.76 34.20
N ASP A 57 -16.73 -1.66 33.59
CA ASP A 57 -16.94 -1.34 32.17
C ASP A 57 -15.66 -0.87 31.46
N ASN A 58 -14.53 -0.82 32.18
CA ASN A 58 -13.26 -0.36 31.61
C ASN A 58 -12.24 -1.50 31.57
N PHE A 59 -11.45 -1.54 30.50
CA PHE A 59 -10.44 -2.56 30.27
C PHE A 59 -9.26 -1.98 29.51
N THR A 60 -8.12 -2.66 29.62
CA THR A 60 -6.93 -2.40 28.80
C THR A 60 -6.54 -3.69 28.09
N CYS A 61 -6.11 -3.58 26.83
CA CYS A 61 -5.58 -4.71 26.09
C CYS A 61 -4.05 -4.68 26.10
N THR A 62 -3.43 -5.80 26.43
CA THR A 62 -1.99 -6.01 26.25
C THR A 62 -1.81 -6.71 24.91
N CYS A 63 -1.24 -6.02 23.93
CA CYS A 63 -1.14 -6.53 22.58
C CYS A 63 0.07 -7.47 22.39
N SER A 64 -0.13 -8.51 21.59
CA SER A 64 0.89 -9.49 21.23
C SER A 64 1.53 -9.14 19.88
N GLY A 65 2.82 -9.39 19.72
CA GLY A 65 3.53 -9.17 18.44
C GLY A 65 3.55 -7.69 18.01
N SER A 66 3.23 -7.44 16.74
CA SER A 66 3.27 -6.11 16.12
C SER A 66 1.90 -5.40 16.06
N TRP A 67 0.92 -5.87 16.85
CA TRP A 67 -0.40 -5.24 16.93
C TRP A 67 -0.40 -4.10 17.95
N ARG A 68 -1.14 -3.04 17.64
CA ARG A 68 -1.27 -1.80 18.42
C ARG A 68 -2.73 -1.35 18.45
N GLY A 69 -2.98 -0.21 19.10
CA GLY A 69 -4.32 0.32 19.33
C GLY A 69 -4.95 -0.19 20.62
N LEU A 70 -6.03 0.47 21.05
CA LEU A 70 -6.71 0.16 22.31
C LEU A 70 -7.26 -1.27 22.39
N LYS A 71 -7.56 -1.87 21.23
CA LYS A 71 -8.09 -3.22 21.11
C LYS A 71 -7.16 -4.18 20.35
N CYS A 72 -5.91 -3.80 20.10
CA CYS A 72 -4.94 -4.62 19.37
C CYS A 72 -5.38 -4.97 17.94
N ASP A 73 -6.05 -4.03 17.28
CA ASP A 73 -6.62 -4.13 15.94
C ASP A 73 -5.89 -3.27 14.90
N GLN A 74 -4.85 -2.52 15.30
CA GLN A 74 -4.09 -1.63 14.43
C GLN A 74 -2.69 -2.18 14.20
N ARG A 75 -2.38 -2.57 12.96
CA ARG A 75 -1.05 -3.06 12.58
C ARG A 75 -0.25 -2.03 11.80
N CYS A 76 -0.90 -1.11 11.10
CA CYS A 76 -0.24 -0.09 10.31
C CYS A 76 0.56 0.93 11.13
N LEU A 77 0.32 1.04 12.44
CA LEU A 77 1.11 1.89 13.34
C LEU A 77 2.59 1.46 13.43
N GLU A 78 2.91 0.22 13.08
CA GLU A 78 4.30 -0.26 13.02
C GLU A 78 4.98 -0.01 11.67
N ALA A 79 4.32 0.69 10.75
CA ALA A 79 4.81 0.95 9.40
C ALA A 79 5.35 -0.32 8.69
N PRO A 80 4.54 -1.40 8.59
CA PRO A 80 5.02 -2.66 8.03
C PRO A 80 5.30 -2.60 6.51
N CYS A 81 4.77 -1.60 5.80
CA CYS A 81 5.00 -1.39 4.38
C CYS A 81 6.28 -0.58 4.15
N GLN A 82 7.20 -1.11 3.36
CA GLN A 82 8.47 -0.50 3.00
C GLN A 82 8.34 0.36 1.74
N ASN A 83 9.42 1.07 1.38
CA ASN A 83 9.55 1.80 0.12
C ASN A 83 8.35 2.70 -0.20
N ASN A 84 7.88 3.44 0.81
CA ASN A 84 6.75 4.37 0.70
C ASN A 84 5.41 3.72 0.32
N GLY A 85 5.26 2.41 0.54
CA GLY A 85 4.00 1.69 0.39
C GLY A 85 2.94 2.17 1.39
N THR A 86 1.69 2.22 0.95
CA THR A 86 0.56 2.63 1.79
C THR A 86 0.01 1.43 2.57
N CYS A 87 -0.04 1.54 3.90
CA CYS A 87 -0.60 0.51 4.77
C CYS A 87 -2.07 0.76 5.06
N VAL A 88 -2.89 -0.30 4.96
CA VAL A 88 -4.29 -0.29 5.37
C VAL A 88 -4.56 -1.47 6.30
N ASP A 89 -5.09 -1.20 7.49
CA ASP A 89 -5.52 -2.24 8.43
C ASP A 89 -6.77 -2.96 7.89
N THR A 90 -6.82 -4.27 8.05
CA THR A 90 -7.94 -5.10 7.61
C THR A 90 -8.43 -5.99 8.75
N VAL A 91 -9.62 -6.58 8.60
CA VAL A 91 -10.23 -7.45 9.62
C VAL A 91 -9.31 -8.63 10.00
N THR A 92 -8.47 -9.09 9.06
CA THR A 92 -7.58 -10.24 9.24
C THR A 92 -6.12 -9.86 9.41
N GLY A 93 -5.77 -8.57 9.42
CA GLY A 93 -4.38 -8.16 9.24
C GLY A 93 -4.22 -6.72 8.78
N TYR A 94 -3.46 -6.61 7.70
CA TYR A 94 -3.16 -5.39 6.99
C TYR A 94 -2.85 -5.76 5.55
N THR A 95 -2.92 -4.77 4.66
CA THR A 95 -2.50 -4.86 3.27
C THR A 95 -1.61 -3.68 2.94
N CYS A 96 -0.55 -3.92 2.19
CA CYS A 96 0.28 -2.88 1.62
C CYS A 96 -0.07 -2.66 0.15
N THR A 97 -0.31 -1.41 -0.22
CA THR A 97 -0.34 -0.99 -1.63
C THR A 97 1.02 -0.43 -1.97
N CYS A 98 1.73 -1.10 -2.89
CA CYS A 98 3.08 -0.73 -3.28
C CYS A 98 3.09 0.37 -4.35
N THR A 99 4.12 1.20 -4.34
CA THR A 99 4.42 2.14 -5.42
C THR A 99 4.94 1.40 -6.66
N GLU A 100 4.96 2.07 -7.80
CA GLU A 100 5.18 1.45 -9.13
C GLU A 100 6.41 0.54 -9.24
N ALA A 101 7.53 0.87 -8.59
CA ALA A 101 8.78 0.10 -8.66
C ALA A 101 8.92 -1.03 -7.61
N TRP A 102 7.87 -1.32 -6.84
CA TRP A 102 7.97 -2.25 -5.70
C TRP A 102 6.86 -3.29 -5.69
N GLN A 103 7.19 -4.46 -5.18
CA GLN A 103 6.30 -5.61 -5.05
C GLN A 103 6.60 -6.40 -3.76
N GLY A 104 5.83 -7.47 -3.53
CA GLY A 104 5.88 -8.26 -2.32
C GLY A 104 4.79 -7.88 -1.31
N LYS A 105 4.74 -8.60 -0.19
CA LYS A 105 3.67 -8.41 0.80
C LYS A 105 3.77 -7.07 1.52
N ASN A 106 5.00 -6.61 1.72
CA ASN A 106 5.38 -5.40 2.43
C ASN A 106 6.07 -4.40 1.51
N CYS A 107 5.96 -4.56 0.18
CA CYS A 107 6.67 -3.73 -0.79
C CYS A 107 8.20 -3.78 -0.62
N GLU A 108 8.70 -4.92 -0.14
CA GLU A 108 10.10 -5.14 0.22
C GLU A 108 10.96 -5.61 -0.96
N LYS A 109 10.33 -5.96 -2.09
CA LYS A 109 11.01 -6.49 -3.26
C LYS A 109 10.95 -5.49 -4.39
N ASP A 110 12.09 -5.31 -5.02
CA ASP A 110 12.20 -4.59 -6.28
C ASP A 110 11.33 -5.25 -7.36
N LEU A 111 10.61 -4.44 -8.13
CA LEU A 111 9.91 -4.90 -9.32
C LEU A 111 10.91 -4.92 -10.47
N ASP A 112 11.01 -6.03 -11.20
CA ASP A 112 11.83 -6.06 -12.40
C ASP A 112 11.03 -5.57 -13.61
N GLU A 113 11.19 -4.30 -13.98
CA GLU A 113 10.46 -3.72 -15.12
C GLU A 113 10.90 -4.31 -16.48
N CYS A 114 12.06 -4.98 -16.54
CA CYS A 114 12.58 -5.58 -17.76
C CYS A 114 12.09 -7.03 -17.99
N SER A 115 11.57 -7.69 -16.96
CA SER A 115 11.05 -9.07 -17.03
C SER A 115 9.60 -9.17 -17.54
N GLY A 116 8.97 -8.04 -17.89
CA GLY A 116 7.60 -7.98 -18.42
C GLY A 116 7.45 -8.42 -19.88
N ILE A 117 6.19 -8.61 -20.32
CA ILE A 117 5.87 -8.90 -21.74
C ILE A 117 6.22 -7.71 -22.65
N THR A 118 6.10 -6.49 -22.11
CA THR A 118 6.46 -5.23 -22.77
C THR A 118 7.64 -4.62 -22.05
N THR A 119 8.73 -4.34 -22.76
CA THR A 119 9.87 -3.60 -22.21
C THR A 119 9.56 -2.10 -22.21
N PRO A 120 10.00 -1.34 -21.20
CA PRO A 120 9.81 0.11 -21.17
C PRO A 120 10.68 0.87 -22.19
N CYS A 121 11.67 0.22 -22.79
CA CYS A 121 12.58 0.81 -23.76
C CYS A 121 12.05 0.67 -25.19
N ALA A 122 11.92 1.79 -25.90
CA ALA A 122 11.49 1.85 -27.29
C ALA A 122 12.66 1.59 -28.27
N HIS A 123 12.32 1.43 -29.55
CA HIS A 123 13.25 1.40 -30.70
C HIS A 123 14.45 0.45 -30.55
N GLY A 124 14.20 -0.72 -29.93
CA GLY A 124 15.23 -1.75 -29.75
C GLY A 124 16.23 -1.43 -28.63
N GLY A 125 15.94 -0.45 -27.78
CA GLY A 125 16.73 -0.17 -26.58
C GLY A 125 16.78 -1.37 -25.63
N THR A 126 17.92 -1.56 -24.97
CA THR A 126 18.11 -2.63 -23.98
C THR A 126 17.67 -2.14 -22.60
N CYS A 127 16.69 -2.83 -22.00
CA CYS A 127 16.25 -2.56 -20.64
C CYS A 127 17.24 -3.12 -19.62
N ILE A 128 17.56 -2.33 -18.61
CA ILE A 128 18.36 -2.74 -17.46
C ILE A 128 17.59 -2.42 -16.18
N ASN A 129 17.30 -3.47 -15.41
CA ASN A 129 16.63 -3.35 -14.12
C ASN A 129 17.58 -2.73 -13.09
N GLU A 130 17.09 -1.79 -12.31
CA GLU A 130 17.82 -1.12 -11.25
C GLU A 130 17.00 -1.14 -9.96
N TYR A 131 17.63 -0.91 -8.81
CA TYR A 131 16.90 -0.94 -7.55
C TYR A 131 15.97 0.28 -7.45
N GLY A 132 14.66 0.04 -7.44
CA GLY A 132 13.62 1.07 -7.42
C GLY A 132 13.31 1.68 -8.79
N GLY A 133 13.62 1.00 -9.89
CA GLY A 133 13.25 1.43 -11.24
C GLY A 133 14.08 0.75 -12.34
N PHE A 134 14.19 1.40 -13.49
CA PHE A 134 14.95 0.87 -14.62
C PHE A 134 15.69 1.98 -15.37
N ARG A 135 16.60 1.58 -16.23
CA ARG A 135 17.15 2.46 -17.27
C ARG A 135 17.21 1.77 -18.62
N CYS A 136 17.11 2.58 -19.67
CA CYS A 136 17.26 2.12 -21.03
C CYS A 136 18.64 2.47 -21.59
N LEU A 137 19.28 1.49 -22.22
CA LEU A 137 20.39 1.72 -23.14
C LEU A 137 19.84 1.87 -24.54
N CYS A 138 19.83 3.11 -25.03
CA CYS A 138 19.31 3.43 -26.36
C CYS A 138 20.26 3.02 -27.47
N THR A 139 19.69 2.72 -28.62
CA THR A 139 20.42 2.61 -29.88
C THR A 139 20.92 4.01 -30.31
N PRO A 140 21.98 4.11 -31.15
CA PRO A 140 22.65 5.39 -31.42
C PRO A 140 21.75 6.52 -31.95
N GLN A 141 20.63 6.16 -32.58
CA GLN A 141 19.69 7.09 -33.20
C GLN A 141 18.61 7.61 -32.23
N TRP A 142 18.58 7.09 -31.00
CA TRP A 142 17.52 7.39 -30.04
C TRP A 142 18.09 7.80 -28.69
N GLN A 143 17.36 8.66 -27.99
CA GLN A 143 17.73 9.22 -26.69
C GLN A 143 16.51 9.37 -25.77
N GLY A 144 16.74 9.96 -24.60
CA GLY A 144 15.75 10.08 -23.54
C GLY A 144 15.68 8.83 -22.64
N PRO A 145 14.91 8.90 -21.54
CA PRO A 145 14.88 7.85 -20.52
C PRO A 145 14.30 6.52 -21.01
N THR A 146 13.45 6.56 -22.05
CA THR A 146 12.78 5.39 -22.64
C THR A 146 13.12 5.19 -24.11
N CYS A 147 14.13 5.88 -24.64
CA CYS A 147 14.55 5.81 -26.05
C CYS A 147 13.46 6.19 -27.06
N GLN A 148 12.52 7.04 -26.66
CA GLN A 148 11.44 7.52 -27.54
C GLN A 148 11.80 8.79 -28.31
N GLU A 149 12.84 9.49 -27.88
CA GLU A 149 13.25 10.76 -28.47
C GLU A 149 14.27 10.48 -29.58
N ASP A 150 14.04 11.07 -30.75
CA ASP A 150 14.97 11.03 -31.88
C ASP A 150 16.21 11.88 -31.58
N VAL A 151 17.39 11.40 -32.00
CA VAL A 151 18.63 12.18 -31.93
C VAL A 151 18.68 13.11 -33.13
N ASP A 152 18.96 14.39 -32.91
CA ASP A 152 19.19 15.33 -34.02
C ASP A 152 20.63 15.23 -34.51
N GLU A 153 20.90 14.38 -35.51
CA GLU A 153 22.28 14.20 -36.00
C GLU A 153 22.80 15.44 -36.74
N CYS A 154 21.93 16.38 -37.13
CA CYS A 154 22.38 17.62 -37.78
C CYS A 154 23.13 18.55 -36.82
N LEU A 155 23.02 18.36 -35.51
CA LEU A 155 23.79 19.13 -34.52
C LEU A 155 25.30 18.88 -34.64
N ASP A 156 25.71 17.69 -35.09
CA ASP A 156 27.11 17.34 -35.31
C ASP A 156 27.63 17.79 -36.70
N SER A 157 26.79 18.46 -37.49
CA SER A 157 27.12 18.95 -38.84
C SER A 157 27.73 17.86 -39.75
N PRO A 158 27.03 16.71 -39.96
CA PRO A 158 27.58 15.57 -40.70
C PRO A 158 27.73 15.82 -42.20
N CYS A 159 26.97 16.77 -42.76
CA CYS A 159 27.03 17.13 -44.17
C CYS A 159 28.26 17.98 -44.50
N GLN A 160 29.10 17.48 -45.38
CA GLN A 160 30.30 18.13 -45.88
C GLN A 160 29.98 19.01 -47.10
N ASN A 161 30.98 19.75 -47.58
CA ASN A 161 30.93 20.50 -48.85
C ASN A 161 29.70 21.41 -49.01
N LEU A 162 29.29 22.10 -47.94
CA LEU A 162 28.13 23.00 -47.89
C LEU A 162 26.77 22.29 -48.12
N GLY A 163 26.69 20.99 -47.85
CA GLY A 163 25.44 20.24 -47.84
C GLY A 163 24.47 20.72 -46.77
N ASN A 164 23.18 20.83 -47.11
CA ASN A 164 22.14 21.18 -46.15
C ASN A 164 21.64 19.93 -45.43
N CYS A 165 21.73 19.91 -44.09
CA CYS A 165 21.31 18.80 -43.26
C CYS A 165 19.82 18.92 -42.89
N THR A 166 19.09 17.81 -42.96
CA THR A 166 17.73 17.69 -42.43
C THR A 166 17.63 16.47 -41.55
N ASN A 167 17.27 16.67 -40.28
CA ASN A 167 17.04 15.58 -39.34
C ASN A 167 15.82 14.74 -39.77
N LYS A 168 15.92 13.43 -39.63
CA LYS A 168 14.85 12.46 -39.91
C LYS A 168 14.73 11.50 -38.73
N GLU A 169 13.55 10.89 -38.59
CA GLU A 169 13.36 9.93 -37.52
C GLU A 169 14.27 8.70 -37.73
N GLY A 170 15.21 8.52 -36.80
CA GLY A 170 16.20 7.46 -36.80
C GLY A 170 17.35 7.62 -37.80
N ASP A 171 17.53 8.79 -38.42
CA ASP A 171 18.61 9.08 -39.38
C ASP A 171 18.67 10.57 -39.78
N TYR A 172 19.62 10.98 -40.61
CA TYR A 172 19.62 12.30 -41.25
C TYR A 172 19.70 12.21 -42.78
N MET A 173 19.40 13.33 -43.45
CA MET A 173 19.55 13.47 -44.89
C MET A 173 20.34 14.72 -45.25
N CYS A 174 21.41 14.55 -46.01
CA CYS A 174 22.15 15.65 -46.62
C CYS A 174 21.63 15.95 -48.02
N THR A 175 21.40 17.23 -48.30
CA THR A 175 21.05 17.71 -49.63
C THR A 175 22.30 18.31 -50.27
N CYS A 176 22.89 17.59 -51.23
CA CYS A 176 24.22 17.91 -51.75
C CYS A 176 24.18 18.93 -52.90
N PRO A 177 25.04 19.99 -52.87
CA PRO A 177 25.26 20.85 -54.01
C PRO A 177 25.93 20.07 -55.14
N TYR A 178 25.54 20.31 -56.39
CA TYR A 178 26.26 19.72 -57.53
C TYR A 178 27.72 20.23 -57.55
N PRO A 179 28.73 19.36 -57.79
CA PRO A 179 28.67 17.94 -58.18
C PRO A 179 28.88 16.92 -57.03
N MET A 180 28.62 17.29 -55.78
CA MET A 180 28.86 16.42 -54.61
C MET A 180 27.78 15.32 -54.49
N HIS A 181 28.17 14.17 -53.97
CA HIS A 181 27.31 12.99 -53.82
C HIS A 181 27.69 12.21 -52.54
N GLY A 182 26.95 11.15 -52.21
CA GLY A 182 27.20 10.36 -51.00
C GLY A 182 26.27 10.72 -49.84
N LYS A 183 26.37 9.98 -48.72
CA LYS A 183 25.51 10.18 -47.54
C LYS A 183 25.80 11.54 -46.88
N ASN A 184 27.07 11.95 -46.92
CA ASN A 184 27.59 13.14 -46.25
C ASN A 184 28.04 14.21 -47.25
N CYS A 185 27.73 14.08 -48.54
CA CYS A 185 28.22 14.96 -49.60
C CYS A 185 29.75 15.01 -49.71
N GLU A 186 30.41 13.87 -49.49
CA GLU A 186 31.86 13.66 -49.61
C GLU A 186 32.44 13.78 -51.04
#